data_AF-A0A239D1L4-F1
#
_entry.id   AF-A0A239D1L4-F1
#
_cell.length_a   1.000
_cell.length_b   1.000
_cell.length_c   1.000
_cell.angle_alpha   90.00
_cell.angle_beta   90.00
_cell.angle_gamma   90.00
#
_symmetry.space_group_name_H-M   'P 1'
#
loop_
_entity.id
_entity.type
_entity.pdbx_description
1 polymer ?
#
loop_
_entity_poly.entity_id
_entity_poly.type
_entity_poly.pdbx_seq_one_letter_code
_entity_poly.pdbx_strand_id
1 'polypeptide(L)' 'MLVDHVIQSLDGQTGAEAIEAGVDPRDVWRALCSEFDVPRNRW' A
#
# COMPACT_ATOMS: atom_id res chain seq x y z
N MET A 1 -4.98 20.44 -2.42
CA MET A 1 -5.62 19.25 -1.86
C MET A 1 -4.58 18.15 -1.78
N LEU A 2 -4.62 17.33 -0.73
CA LEU A 2 -3.88 16.08 -0.64
C LEU A 2 -4.83 14.94 -1.04
N VAL A 3 -4.32 13.97 -1.79
CA VAL A 3 -5.07 12.77 -2.19
C VAL A 3 -4.18 11.59 -1.88
N ASP A 4 -4.74 10.60 -1.19
CA ASP A 4 -4.01 9.38 -0.87
C ASP A 4 -3.81 8.52 -2.12
N HIS A 5 -2.68 7.82 -2.16
CA HIS A 5 -2.36 6.91 -3.26
C HIS A 5 -3.22 5.65 -3.18
N VAL A 6 -3.79 5.26 -4.32
CA VAL A 6 -4.58 4.04 -4.47
C VAL A 6 -3.67 2.90 -4.92
N ILE A 7 -3.68 1.80 -4.18
CA ILE A 7 -2.82 0.65 -4.37
C ILE A 7 -3.59 -0.41 -5.18
N GLN A 8 -3.22 -0.62 -6.45
CA GLN A 8 -3.94 -1.49 -7.38
C GLN A 8 -3.95 -2.95 -6.94
N SER A 9 -2.88 -3.40 -6.28
CA SER A 9 -2.77 -4.77 -5.76
C SER A 9 -3.63 -5.05 -4.52
N LEU A 10 -4.21 -4.02 -3.90
CA LEU A 10 -5.11 -4.11 -2.76
C LEU A 10 -6.53 -3.72 -3.17
N ASP A 11 -7.05 -4.35 -4.22
CA ASP A 11 -8.41 -4.11 -4.74
C ASP A 11 -8.71 -2.64 -5.09
N GLY A 12 -7.67 -1.85 -5.39
CA GLY A 12 -7.81 -0.43 -5.66
C GLY A 12 -8.14 0.41 -4.42
N GLN A 13 -7.73 -0.05 -3.24
CA GLN A 13 -7.84 0.69 -1.99
C GLN A 13 -6.64 1.60 -1.74
N THR A 14 -6.87 2.70 -1.03
CA THR A 14 -5.80 3.45 -0.35
C THR A 14 -5.22 2.62 0.79
N GLY A 15 -4.04 3.00 1.27
CA GLY A 15 -3.42 2.32 2.42
C GLY A 15 -4.29 2.37 3.68
N ALA A 16 -5.03 3.47 3.91
CA ALA A 16 -5.94 3.58 5.04
C ALA A 16 -7.14 2.63 4.92
N GLU A 17 -7.80 2.60 3.75
CA GLU A 17 -8.93 1.71 3.48
C GLU A 17 -8.54 0.22 3.61
N ALA A 18 -7.35 -0.15 3.13
CA ALA A 18 -6.86 -1.53 3.24
C ALA A 18 -6.64 -1.94 4.72
N ILE A 19 -6.08 -1.05 5.54
CA ILE A 19 -5.91 -1.29 6.98
C ILE A 19 -7.28 -1.43 7.68
N GLU A 20 -8.23 -0.56 7.36
CA GLU A 20 -9.61 -0.64 7.89
C GLU A 20 -10.33 -1.93 7.47
N ALA A 21 -10.03 -2.43 6.26
CA ALA A 21 -10.51 -3.71 5.77
C ALA A 21 -9.82 -4.93 6.42
N GLY A 22 -8.81 -4.71 7.28
CA GLY A 22 -8.11 -5.75 8.04
C GLY A 22 -6.85 -6.29 7.37
N VAL A 23 -6.37 -5.67 6.29
CA VAL A 23 -5.06 -6.01 5.71
C VAL A 23 -3.95 -5.65 6.70
N ASP A 24 -3.00 -6.57 6.90
CA ASP A 24 -1.88 -6.30 7.81
C ASP A 24 -1.11 -5.05 7.33
N PRO A 25 -0.83 -4.06 8.22
CA PRO A 25 -0.12 -2.85 7.82
C PRO A 25 1.25 -3.10 7.16
N ARG A 26 1.91 -4.20 7.52
CA ARG A 26 3.16 -4.61 6.86
C ARG A 26 2.91 -5.01 5.42
N ASP A 27 1.82 -5.70 5.13
CA ASP A 27 1.47 -6.09 3.77
C ASP A 27 1.02 -4.88 2.92
N VAL A 28 0.35 -3.90 3.54
CA VAL A 28 0.07 -2.59 2.89
C VAL A 28 1.35 -1.84 2.54
N TRP A 29 2.28 -1.71 3.49
CA TRP A 29 3.59 -1.09 3.25
C TRP A 29 4.35 -1.79 2.14
N ARG A 30 4.28 -3.12 2.14
CA ARG A 30 4.91 -3.96 1.13
C ARG A 30 4.34 -3.74 -0.27
N ALA A 31 3.03 -3.65 -0.39
CA ALA A 31 2.35 -3.36 -1.65
C ALA A 31 2.74 -1.97 -2.19
N LEU A 32 2.77 -0.95 -1.31
CA LEU A 32 3.27 0.39 -1.66
C LEU A 32 4.71 0.36 -2.16
N CYS A 33 5.63 -0.27 -1.42
CA CYS A 33 7.02 -0.38 -1.86
C CYS A 33 7.13 -1.06 -3.23
N SER A 34 6.30 -2.06 -3.51
CA SER A 34 6.29 -2.74 -4.81
C SER A 34 5.80 -1.85 -5.95
N GLU A 35 4.77 -1.03 -5.76
CA GLU A 35 4.25 -0.13 -6.83
C GLU A 35 5.21 1.02 -7.16
N PHE A 36 5.99 1.47 -6.19
CA PHE A 36 6.99 2.52 -6.38
C PHE A 36 8.38 1.94 -6.74
N ASP A 37 8.45 0.66 -7.14
CA ASP A 37 9.68 -0.03 -7.51
C ASP A 37 10.81 0.10 -6.47
N VAL A 38 10.44 0.12 -5.18
CA VAL A 38 11.41 0.22 -4.09
C VAL A 38 12.23 -1.08 -4.03
N PRO A 39 13.57 -1.01 -4.12
CA PRO A 39 14.41 -2.21 -4.08
C PRO A 39 14.17 -3.06 -2.83
N ARG A 40 14.06 -4.39 -2.99
CA ARG A 40 13.67 -5.31 -1.91
C ARG A 40 14.57 -5.29 -0.67
N ASN A 41 15.81 -4.82 -0.80
CA ASN A 41 16.73 -4.66 0.33
C ASN A 41 16.51 -3.37 1.14
N ARG A 42 15.49 -2.56 0.82
CA ARG A 42 15.19 -1.29 1.48
C ARG A 42 13.89 -1.28 2.30
N TRP A 43 13.18 -2.41 2.43
CA TRP A 43 11.90 -2.53 3.16
C TRP A 43 11.71 -3.89 3.81
#